data_AF-A0A821IGE8-F1
#
_entry.id   AF-A0A821IGE8-F1
#
_cell.length_a   1.000
_cell.length_b   1.000
_cell.length_c   1.000
_cell.angle_alpha   90.00
_cell.angle_beta   90.00
_cell.angle_gamma   90.00
#
_symmetry.space_group_name_H-M   'P 1'
#
loop_
_entity.id
_entity.type
_entity.pdbx_description
1 polymer ?
#
loop_
_entity_poly.entity_id
_entity_poly.type
_entity_poly.pdbx_seq_one_letter_code
_entity_poly.pdbx_strand_id
1 'polypeptide(L)' 'DVNWFKSIELRTRWCRRGYIRESLRLSLGTHGHMKCQFDGILKSKDIVFMDLYKRVFPKWTYVTIVDSTTRK' A
#
# COMPACT_ATOMS: atom_id res chain seq x y z
N ASP A 1 11.49 5.19 5.41
CA ASP A 1 10.16 4.72 4.96
C ASP A 1 9.56 3.67 5.87
N VAL A 2 10.29 2.58 6.16
CA VAL A 2 9.83 1.51 7.07
C VAL A 2 9.27 2.04 8.41
N ASN A 3 9.94 3.00 9.05
CA ASN A 3 9.46 3.59 10.30
C ASN A 3 8.18 4.41 10.16
N TRP A 4 7.98 5.04 9.01
CA TRP A 4 6.76 5.81 8.71
C TRP A 4 5.56 4.87 8.59
N PHE A 5 5.75 3.72 7.96
CA PHE A 5 4.70 2.71 7.74
C PHE A 5 4.60 1.65 8.85
N LYS A 6 5.29 1.86 9.99
CA LYS A 6 5.38 0.86 11.07
C LYS A 6 4.03 0.50 11.70
N SER A 7 3.11 1.46 11.76
CA SER A 7 1.78 1.28 12.35
C SER A 7 0.80 0.51 11.45
N ILE A 8 1.19 0.21 10.21
CA ILE A 8 0.31 -0.44 9.23
C ILE A 8 0.41 -1.96 9.39
N GLU A 9 -0.76 -2.60 9.36
CA GLU A 9 -0.87 -4.05 9.39
C GLU A 9 -0.40 -4.67 8.06
N LEU A 10 0.43 -5.70 8.16
CA LEU A 10 0.89 -6.49 7.05
C LEU A 10 0.03 -7.73 6.90
N ARG A 11 -0.25 -8.12 5.66
CA ARG A 11 -0.95 -9.36 5.33
C ARG A 11 -0.15 -10.20 4.37
N THR A 12 -0.39 -11.50 4.35
CA THR A 12 0.24 -12.43 3.41
C THR A 12 -0.80 -13.04 2.48
N ARG A 13 -0.36 -13.65 1.37
CA ARG A 13 -1.27 -14.37 0.46
C ARG A 13 -2.09 -15.45 1.17
N TRP A 14 -1.51 -16.09 2.19
CA TRP A 14 -2.15 -17.16 2.97
C TRP A 14 -2.84 -16.64 4.25
N CYS A 15 -3.35 -15.40 4.21
CA CYS A 15 -4.17 -14.81 5.29
C CYS A 15 -3.49 -14.75 6.67
N ARG A 16 -2.15 -14.76 6.73
CA ARG A 16 -1.44 -14.43 7.97
C ARG A 16 -1.27 -12.94 8.09
N ARG A 17 -1.43 -12.43 9.32
CA ARG A 17 -1.34 -11.02 9.65
C ARG A 17 -0.14 -10.77 10.56
N GLY A 18 0.32 -9.54 10.55
CA GLY A 18 1.54 -9.16 11.25
C GLY A 18 1.83 -7.68 11.20
N TYR A 19 2.92 -7.27 11.84
CA TYR A 19 3.35 -5.88 11.92
C TYR A 19 4.87 -5.76 11.88
N ILE A 20 5.35 -4.57 11.57
CA ILE A 20 6.79 -4.25 11.55
C ILE A 20 7.24 -4.03 12.99
N ARG A 21 8.14 -4.86 13.52
CA ARG A 21 8.66 -4.69 14.89
C ARG A 21 9.74 -3.62 14.96
N GLU A 22 10.71 -3.70 14.05
CA GLU A 22 11.91 -2.88 14.12
C GLU A 22 12.43 -2.60 12.71
N SER A 23 12.63 -1.32 12.39
CA SER A 23 13.62 -0.93 11.39
C SER A 23 14.97 -1.19 12.03
N LEU A 24 15.78 -2.11 11.52
CA LEU A 24 17.09 -2.41 12.09
C LEU A 24 17.88 -1.10 12.24
N ARG A 25 18.01 -0.61 13.48
CA ARG A 25 18.58 0.71 13.80
C ARG A 25 20.08 0.80 13.50
N LEU A 26 20.69 -0.32 13.10
CA LEU A 26 22.08 -0.41 12.64
C LEU A 26 22.23 -0.68 11.14
N SER A 27 21.15 -0.79 10.35
CA SER A 27 21.29 -0.94 8.90
C SER A 27 21.34 0.42 8.22
N LEU A 28 22.41 1.16 8.47
CA LEU A 28 22.86 2.26 7.62
C LEU A 28 23.26 1.68 6.24
N GLY A 29 22.30 1.17 5.43
CA GLY A 29 22.60 0.77 4.04
C GLY A 29 21.96 -0.48 3.43
N THR A 30 20.84 -1.04 3.92
CA THR A 30 20.20 -2.21 3.25
C THR A 30 18.78 -1.87 2.79
N HIS A 31 18.67 -1.16 1.66
CA HIS A 31 17.52 -1.03 0.73
C HIS A 31 16.06 -1.28 1.24
N GLY A 32 15.70 -0.87 2.45
CA GLY A 32 14.34 -1.06 2.97
C GLY A 32 14.06 -2.45 3.56
N HIS A 33 15.07 -3.24 3.93
CA HIS A 33 14.86 -4.46 4.70
C HIS A 33 14.25 -4.14 6.08
N MET A 34 13.31 -4.97 6.51
CA MET A 34 12.57 -4.76 7.75
C MET A 34 12.33 -6.09 8.47
N LYS A 35 12.29 -6.03 9.81
CA LYS A 35 11.93 -7.18 10.64
C LYS A 35 10.46 -7.12 10.98
N CYS A 36 9.71 -8.11 10.51
CA CYS A 36 8.28 -8.25 10.74
C CYS A 36 7.99 -9.40 11.70
N GLN A 37 6.89 -9.31 12.44
CA GLN A 37 6.35 -10.41 13.20
C GLN A 37 4.97 -10.77 12.65
N PHE A 38 4.73 -12.07 12.48
CA PHE A 38 3.45 -12.62 12.05
C PHE A 38 2.93 -13.60 13.11
N ASP A 39 1.64 -13.91 13.04
CA ASP A 39 0.97 -14.86 13.95
C ASP A 39 1.54 -16.29 13.88
N GLY A 40 2.28 -16.64 12.80
CA GLY A 40 2.88 -17.97 12.63
C GLY A 40 4.03 -18.00 11.63
N ILE A 41 4.59 -19.20 11.44
CA ILE A 41 5.80 -19.42 10.63
C ILE A 41 5.49 -19.23 9.14
N LEU A 42 6.08 -18.20 8.55
CA LEU A 42 5.97 -17.89 7.12
C LEU A 42 6.73 -18.92 6.26
N LYS A 43 6.18 -19.32 5.10
CA LYS A 43 6.91 -20.15 4.13
C LYS A 43 7.75 -19.26 3.21
N SER A 44 8.85 -19.77 2.68
CA SER A 44 9.73 -19.01 1.78
C SER A 44 9.07 -18.58 0.45
N LYS A 45 7.96 -19.24 0.06
CA LYS A 45 7.16 -18.88 -1.12
C LYS A 45 6.11 -17.80 -0.81
N ASP A 46 5.99 -17.40 0.46
CA ASP A 46 4.95 -16.46 0.87
C ASP A 46 5.33 -15.02 0.51
N ILE A 47 4.34 -14.29 -0.02
CA ILE A 47 4.49 -12.88 -0.35
C ILE A 47 3.71 -12.06 0.69
N VAL A 48 4.37 -11.02 1.20
CA VAL A 48 3.83 -10.04 2.14
C VAL A 48 3.30 -8.84 1.36
N PHE A 49 2.15 -8.33 1.78
CA PHE A 49 1.47 -7.16 1.24
C PHE A 49 1.19 -6.17 2.36
N MET A 50 1.10 -4.89 1.98
CA MET A 50 0.73 -3.78 2.85
C MET A 50 -0.30 -2.94 2.09
N ASP A 51 -1.48 -2.76 2.67
CA ASP A 51 -2.54 -1.97 2.03
C ASP A 51 -2.42 -0.50 2.44
N LEU A 52 -2.23 0.36 1.44
CA LEU A 52 -2.17 1.81 1.62
C LEU A 52 -3.38 2.45 0.97
N TYR A 53 -4.10 3.28 1.73
CA TYR A 53 -5.30 3.96 1.25
C TYR A 53 -5.00 5.43 1.04
N LYS A 54 -5.42 5.96 -0.12
CA LYS A 54 -5.40 7.40 -0.41
C LYS A 54 -6.78 7.80 -0.89
N ARG A 55 -7.35 8.86 -0.29
CA ARG A 55 -8.59 9.46 -0.78
C ARG A 55 -8.33 10.16 -2.10
N VAL A 56 -9.11 9.83 -3.13
CA VAL A 56 -9.02 10.45 -4.47
C VAL A 56 -10.35 11.10 -4.79
N PHE A 57 -10.30 12.38 -5.13
CA PHE A 57 -11.46 13.13 -5.60
C PHE A 57 -11.51 13.11 -7.13
N PRO A 58 -12.71 13.04 -7.73
CA PRO A 58 -12.84 13.10 -9.18
C PRO A 58 -12.31 14.45 -9.69
N LYS A 59 -11.66 14.42 -10.85
CA LYS A 59 -11.31 15.66 -11.54
C LYS A 59 -12.59 16.28 -12.10
N TRP A 60 -12.68 17.60 -12.02
CA TRP A 60 -13.81 18.32 -12.60
C TRP A 60 -13.67 18.32 -14.13
N THR A 61 -14.38 17.42 -14.80
CA THR A 61 -14.44 17.34 -16.27
C THR A 61 -15.85 17.61 -16.73
N TYR A 62 -16.29 18.86 -16.59
CA TYR A 62 -17.55 19.30 -17.15
C TYR A 62 -17.34 19.63 -18.63
N VAL A 63 -18.01 18.89 -19.51
CA VAL A 63 -18.04 19.16 -20.96
C VAL A 63 -19.48 19.52 -21.33
N THR A 64 -19.71 20.75 -21.77
CA THR A 64 -20.95 21.14 -22.43
C THR A 64 -20.90 20.61 -23.86
N ILE A 65 -21.53 19.48 -24.14
CA ILE A 65 -21.76 19.05 -25.52
C ILE A 65 -22.90 19.93 -26.04
N VAL A 66 -22.53 21.06 -26.64
CA VAL A 66 -23.47 21.90 -27.38
C VAL A 66 -23.48 21.34 -28.79
N ASP A 67 -24.30 20.32 -29.03
CA ASP A 67 -24.56 19.86 -30.40
C ASP A 67 -25.30 20.99 -31.12
N SER A 68 -24.56 21.77 -31.90
CA SER A 68 -25.10 22.75 -32.85
C SER A 68 -25.73 22.07 -34.06
N THR A 69 -26.47 20.97 -33.85
CA THR A 69 -27.39 20.46 -34.88
C THR A 69 -28.65 21.32 -34.82
N THR A 70 -28.50 22.57 -35.24
CA THR A 70 -29.60 23.49 -35.50
C THR A 70 -30.46 22.86 -36.57
N ARG A 71 -31.50 22.12 -36.16
CA ARG A 71 -32.69 21.92 -36.98
C ARG A 71 -33.31 23.30 -37.19
N LYS A 72 -33.10 23.88 -38.36
CA LYS A 72 -34.08 24.70 -39.10
C LYS A 72 -33.56 24.92 -40.51
#